data_AF-A0ABD6C5A2-F1
#
_entry.id   AF-A0ABD6C5A2-F1
#
_cell.length_a   1.000
_cell.length_b   1.000
_cell.length_c   1.000
_cell.angle_alpha   90.00
_cell.angle_beta   90.00
_cell.angle_gamma   90.00
#
_symmetry.space_group_name_H-M   'P 1'
#
loop_
_entity.id
_entity.type
_entity.pdbx_description
1 polymer ?
#
loop_
_entity_poly.entity_id
_entity_poly.type
_entity_poly.pdbx_seq_one_letter_code
_entity_poly.pdbx_strand_id
1 'polypeptide(L)'
;MIYREAVRNNANYLRNVRPIDPEEIAEYIEGTPHPAVVRETLREEAFDLRLRERDDGAFEPVEAGPIPERGWSPTELPDAYSFALEDLLVDEFGANWHRGESGDQLRETVRRLKADYLYENDVAYDRVAALGYAAYHLPAYYATVGYVLDDLVENGLLDRTLRVLDVGAGVGGPALGLHEYLPDDAVVDYHAVEPSAAADVLDRLLAETDQNFRTTIHRTTAEAFLGLKASEPAGDPDDSSTGGDYDIVLFGNVLSELDDAVAVVEGALDRLTAAGSVVAFAPADRNTAMGLREVERAVATPERGVETYSPTIRLWPDRTPTDGGWSFDVAPDLDVPPFQRRLDEAASREAGDEPGEFVNTDVQFAYAILRPDGTRRVDVRASGERCAPMGDSESHVTDRVNLLAVKLSHDLSDGGNALYLVGDGSQTVDHYLVCTRETTLNRDLREADYGAVVFVENGLVLWNDDEGAYNVVVDDETVVDLVAP
;
A
#
# COMPACT_ATOMS: atom_id res chain seq x y z
N MET A 1 -0.31 29.42 25.25
CA MET A 1 -1.78 29.46 25.35
C MET A 1 -2.40 30.72 24.72
N ILE A 2 -2.22 31.94 25.27
CA ILE A 2 -2.87 33.16 24.72
C ILE A 2 -2.46 33.48 23.26
N TYR A 3 -1.18 33.28 22.89
CA TYR A 3 -0.70 33.53 21.53
C TYR A 3 -1.24 32.53 20.49
N ARG A 4 -1.48 31.26 20.87
CA ARG A 4 -1.87 30.19 19.93
C ARG A 4 -3.28 30.39 19.39
N GLU A 5 -4.23 30.66 20.29
CA GLU A 5 -5.62 30.93 19.92
C GLU A 5 -5.74 32.20 19.06
N ALA A 6 -4.95 33.23 19.37
CA ALA A 6 -4.91 34.47 18.57
C ALA A 6 -4.36 34.23 17.15
N VAL A 7 -3.29 33.44 17.00
CA VAL A 7 -2.77 33.04 15.68
C VAL A 7 -3.83 32.25 14.90
N ARG A 8 -4.42 31.21 15.53
CA ARG A 8 -5.44 30.35 14.90
C ARG A 8 -6.66 31.15 14.42
N ASN A 9 -7.14 32.11 15.23
CA ASN A 9 -8.27 32.96 14.86
C ASN A 9 -7.96 33.88 13.68
N ASN A 10 -6.78 34.52 13.66
CA ASN A 10 -6.37 35.35 12.53
C ASN A 10 -6.19 34.53 11.25
N ALA A 11 -5.56 33.35 11.35
CA ALA A 11 -5.37 32.45 10.22
C ALA A 11 -6.71 31.96 9.64
N ASN A 12 -7.66 31.58 10.49
CA ASN A 12 -9.01 31.17 10.09
C ASN A 12 -9.76 32.26 9.29
N TYR A 13 -9.54 33.53 9.63
CA TYR A 13 -10.11 34.64 8.88
C TYR A 13 -9.39 34.85 7.54
N LEU A 14 -8.05 34.94 7.56
CA LEU A 14 -7.25 35.29 6.40
C LEU A 14 -7.23 34.20 5.32
N ARG A 15 -7.31 32.92 5.69
CA ARG A 15 -7.32 31.79 4.73
C ARG A 15 -8.45 31.86 3.70
N ASN A 16 -9.52 32.60 3.96
CA ASN A 16 -10.64 32.78 3.02
C ASN A 16 -10.42 33.93 2.01
N VAL A 17 -9.31 34.66 2.11
CA VAL A 17 -9.11 35.93 1.39
C VAL A 17 -7.78 35.96 0.63
N ARG A 18 -6.69 35.44 1.22
CA ARG A 18 -5.33 35.50 0.65
C ARG A 18 -4.36 34.57 1.38
N PRO A 19 -3.15 34.33 0.83
CA PRO A 19 -2.04 33.77 1.59
C PRO A 19 -1.72 34.56 2.87
N ILE A 20 -1.24 33.87 3.88
CA ILE A 20 -1.00 34.31 5.25
C ILE A 20 0.50 34.52 5.45
N ASP A 21 0.89 35.74 5.78
CA ASP A 21 2.25 36.09 6.16
C ASP A 21 2.39 36.08 7.69
N PRO A 22 3.31 35.26 8.26
CA PRO A 22 3.57 35.26 9.70
C PRO A 22 3.99 36.63 10.27
N GLU A 23 4.68 37.47 9.48
CA GLU A 23 5.07 38.82 9.90
C GLU A 23 3.83 39.71 10.05
N GLU A 24 2.85 39.59 9.15
CA GLU A 24 1.59 40.32 9.23
C GLU A 24 0.77 39.90 10.46
N ILE A 25 0.65 38.58 10.71
CA ILE A 25 -0.08 38.08 11.88
C ILE A 25 0.57 38.56 13.19
N ALA A 26 1.89 38.64 13.26
CA ALA A 26 2.59 39.15 14.44
C ALA A 26 2.18 40.59 14.81
N GLU A 27 1.83 41.44 13.83
CA GLU A 27 1.37 42.81 14.06
C GLU A 27 -0.05 42.88 14.66
N TYR A 28 -0.90 41.88 14.39
CA TYR A 28 -2.28 41.85 14.89
C TYR A 28 -2.44 41.27 16.29
N ILE A 29 -1.38 40.67 16.85
CA ILE A 29 -1.44 40.00 18.15
C ILE A 29 -0.90 40.91 19.25
N GLU A 30 -1.69 41.07 20.32
CA GLU A 30 -1.30 41.83 21.50
C GLU A 30 0.01 41.27 22.10
N GLY A 31 0.99 42.14 22.33
CA GLY A 31 2.33 41.75 22.78
C GLY A 31 3.36 41.57 21.66
N THR A 32 2.94 41.63 20.39
CA THR A 32 3.80 41.58 19.18
C THR A 32 4.82 40.44 19.25
N PRO A 33 4.36 39.18 19.23
CA PRO A 33 5.25 38.03 19.25
C PRO A 33 6.21 38.06 18.06
N HIS A 34 7.39 37.47 18.22
CA HIS A 34 8.34 37.37 17.12
C HIS A 34 7.73 36.55 15.95
N PRO A 35 7.88 36.97 14.67
CA PRO A 35 7.28 36.26 13.53
C PRO A 35 7.63 34.76 13.45
N ALA A 36 8.82 34.38 13.92
CA ALA A 36 9.22 32.96 14.03
C ALA A 36 8.30 32.14 14.96
N VAL A 37 7.81 32.73 16.06
CA VAL A 37 6.88 32.05 16.99
C VAL A 37 5.51 31.90 16.33
N VAL A 38 5.07 32.92 15.59
CA VAL A 38 3.82 32.87 14.82
C VAL A 38 3.91 31.80 13.73
N ARG A 39 5.02 31.76 12.99
CA ARG A 39 5.27 30.74 11.96
C ARG A 39 5.22 29.34 12.54
N GLU A 40 5.91 29.10 13.65
CA GLU A 40 5.89 27.80 14.32
C GLU A 40 4.48 27.41 14.77
N THR A 41 3.73 28.36 15.33
CA THR A 41 2.33 28.14 15.71
C THR A 41 1.46 27.83 14.48
N LEU A 42 1.69 28.48 13.35
CA LEU A 42 0.98 28.18 12.10
C LEU A 42 1.35 26.79 11.58
N ARG A 43 2.61 26.36 11.70
CA ARG A 43 3.04 25.00 11.31
C ARG A 43 2.34 23.93 12.15
N GLU A 44 2.23 24.14 13.46
CA GLU A 44 1.50 23.25 14.38
C GLU A 44 0.01 23.15 14.04
N GLU A 45 -0.60 24.24 13.57
CA GLU A 45 -2.04 24.33 13.28
C GLU A 45 -2.37 24.10 11.79
N ALA A 46 -1.37 23.97 10.93
CA ALA A 46 -1.53 24.03 9.49
C ALA A 46 -2.41 22.90 8.94
N PHE A 47 -2.27 21.69 9.47
CA PHE A 47 -3.12 20.56 9.08
C PHE A 47 -4.61 20.83 9.39
N ASP A 48 -4.92 21.16 10.66
CA ASP A 48 -6.27 21.53 11.12
C ASP A 48 -6.87 22.72 10.34
N LEU A 49 -6.01 23.66 9.93
CA LEU A 49 -6.41 24.84 9.19
C LEU A 49 -6.42 24.63 7.66
N ARG A 50 -6.04 23.44 7.17
CA ARG A 50 -5.86 23.13 5.74
C ARG A 50 -4.97 24.17 5.05
N LEU A 51 -3.81 24.42 5.63
CA LEU A 51 -2.80 25.36 5.14
C LEU A 51 -1.54 24.61 4.75
N ARG A 52 -0.97 24.95 3.60
CA ARG A 52 0.39 24.55 3.21
C ARG A 52 1.36 25.71 3.40
N GLU A 53 2.56 25.41 3.89
CA GLU A 53 3.66 26.36 3.96
C GLU A 53 4.42 26.37 2.63
N ARG A 54 4.70 27.57 2.12
CA ARG A 54 5.47 27.81 0.90
C ARG A 54 6.95 28.02 1.22
N ASP A 55 7.80 27.94 0.21
CA ASP A 55 9.24 28.18 0.33
C ASP A 55 9.61 29.58 0.87
N ASP A 56 8.73 30.58 0.66
CA ASP A 56 8.92 31.94 1.19
C ASP A 56 8.50 32.08 2.67
N GLY A 57 8.01 31.00 3.29
CA GLY A 57 7.55 30.96 4.68
C GLY A 57 6.14 31.51 4.91
N ALA A 58 5.41 31.86 3.84
CA ALA A 58 3.99 32.17 3.91
C ALA A 58 3.14 30.89 3.84
N PHE A 59 1.90 30.99 4.34
CA PHE A 59 0.95 29.88 4.34
C PHE A 59 -0.19 30.16 3.36
N GLU A 60 -0.61 29.16 2.59
CA GLU A 60 -1.78 29.30 1.73
C GLU A 60 -2.77 28.16 1.94
N PRO A 61 -4.07 28.40 1.71
CA PRO A 61 -5.08 27.35 1.80
C PRO A 61 -4.82 26.26 0.77
N VAL A 62 -4.96 25.01 1.21
CA VAL A 62 -4.97 23.85 0.33
C VAL A 62 -6.20 23.91 -0.58
N GLU A 63 -6.03 23.56 -1.86
CA GLU A 63 -7.14 23.50 -2.80
C GLU A 63 -8.19 22.48 -2.34
N ALA A 64 -9.47 22.79 -2.53
CA ALA A 64 -10.55 21.88 -2.18
C ALA A 64 -10.76 20.82 -3.27
N GLY A 65 -10.97 19.57 -2.86
CA GLY A 65 -11.33 18.47 -3.74
C GLY A 65 -10.23 17.42 -3.84
N PRO A 66 -10.52 16.30 -4.52
CA PRO A 66 -9.59 15.18 -4.58
C PRO A 66 -8.33 15.52 -5.37
N ILE A 67 -7.25 14.80 -5.06
CA ILE A 67 -6.03 14.86 -5.86
C ILE A 67 -6.31 14.38 -7.30
N PRO A 68 -5.65 14.95 -8.31
CA PRO A 68 -5.80 14.50 -9.68
C PRO A 68 -5.06 13.17 -9.92
N GLU A 69 -5.47 12.42 -10.94
CA GLU A 69 -4.66 11.32 -11.49
C GLU A 69 -3.33 11.86 -12.02
N ARG A 70 -2.21 11.27 -11.58
CA ARG A 70 -0.85 11.71 -11.97
C ARG A 70 -0.11 10.74 -12.89
N GLY A 71 -0.65 9.54 -13.11
CA GLY A 71 0.02 8.49 -13.90
C GLY A 71 1.28 7.99 -13.21
N TRP A 72 1.13 7.49 -11.98
CA TRP A 72 2.24 6.96 -11.19
C TRP A 72 2.93 5.82 -11.95
N SER A 73 4.23 5.98 -12.20
CA SER A 73 5.07 5.00 -12.89
C SER A 73 6.54 5.36 -12.65
N PRO A 74 7.01 5.33 -11.40
CA PRO A 74 8.40 5.67 -11.08
C PRO A 74 9.33 4.72 -11.83
N THR A 75 10.42 5.26 -12.37
CA THR A 75 11.47 4.46 -13.02
C THR A 75 12.67 4.25 -12.10
N GLU A 76 12.84 5.06 -11.05
CA GLU A 76 13.97 4.99 -10.13
C GLU A 76 13.56 5.45 -8.72
N LEU A 77 14.35 5.06 -7.72
CA LEU A 77 14.26 5.64 -6.38
C LEU A 77 14.96 7.01 -6.40
N PRO A 78 14.33 8.10 -5.92
CA PRO A 78 14.94 9.42 -5.88
C PRO A 78 16.31 9.45 -5.17
N ASP A 79 17.24 10.21 -5.75
CA ASP A 79 18.62 10.34 -5.27
C ASP A 79 18.71 10.76 -3.79
N ALA A 80 17.81 11.63 -3.32
CA ALA A 80 17.79 12.08 -1.93
C ALA A 80 17.63 10.91 -0.94
N TYR A 81 16.70 9.98 -1.23
CA TYR A 81 16.45 8.81 -0.39
C TYR A 81 17.60 7.78 -0.51
N SER A 82 18.14 7.61 -1.71
CA SER A 82 19.31 6.77 -1.95
C SER A 82 20.53 7.25 -1.15
N PHE A 83 20.82 8.56 -1.17
CA PHE A 83 21.92 9.14 -0.41
C PHE A 83 21.68 9.08 1.09
N ALA A 84 20.46 9.33 1.56
CA ALA A 84 20.14 9.23 2.98
C ALA A 84 20.36 7.80 3.52
N LEU A 85 20.02 6.76 2.75
CA LEU A 85 20.32 5.38 3.11
C LEU A 85 21.81 5.07 3.03
N GLU A 86 22.52 5.54 1.99
CA GLU A 86 23.97 5.35 1.89
C GLU A 86 24.72 6.01 3.05
N ASP A 87 24.29 7.18 3.52
CA ASP A 87 24.86 7.85 4.70
C ASP A 87 24.74 6.96 5.94
N LEU A 88 23.58 6.32 6.16
CA LEU A 88 23.38 5.39 7.27
C LEU A 88 24.31 4.16 7.17
N LEU A 89 24.49 3.62 5.96
CA LEU A 89 25.41 2.51 5.72
C LEU A 89 26.87 2.92 5.95
N VAL A 90 27.25 4.14 5.56
CA VAL A 90 28.58 4.70 5.80
C VAL A 90 28.82 4.95 7.30
N ASP A 91 27.83 5.43 8.03
CA ASP A 91 27.94 5.68 9.46
C ASP A 91 28.10 4.37 10.25
N GLU A 92 27.37 3.32 9.88
CA GLU A 92 27.43 2.02 10.54
C GLU A 92 28.69 1.22 10.18
N PHE A 93 29.05 1.19 8.90
CA PHE A 93 30.06 0.26 8.37
C PHE A 93 31.29 0.94 7.75
N GLY A 94 31.31 2.27 7.69
CA GLY A 94 32.37 3.06 7.07
C GLY A 94 32.24 3.22 5.55
N ALA A 95 33.11 4.04 4.95
CA ALA A 95 33.05 4.42 3.53
C ALA A 95 33.11 3.25 2.53
N ASN A 96 33.62 2.09 2.95
CA ASN A 96 33.68 0.86 2.15
C ASN A 96 32.68 -0.20 2.63
N TRP A 97 31.53 0.21 3.19
CA TRP A 97 30.49 -0.65 3.75
C TRP A 97 30.13 -1.88 2.90
N HIS A 98 30.16 -1.75 1.57
CA HIS A 98 29.84 -2.80 0.60
C HIS A 98 30.93 -3.88 0.43
N ARG A 99 32.13 -3.72 1.02
CA ARG A 99 33.30 -4.60 0.83
C ARG A 99 33.79 -5.22 2.14
N GLY A 100 34.55 -6.31 2.00
CA GLY A 100 35.17 -7.01 3.13
C GLY A 100 34.14 -7.50 4.13
N GLU A 101 34.55 -7.60 5.41
CA GLU A 101 33.74 -8.14 6.49
C GLU A 101 32.37 -7.43 6.63
N SER A 102 32.34 -6.11 6.48
CA SER A 102 31.09 -5.34 6.57
C SER A 102 30.11 -5.67 5.43
N GLY A 103 30.61 -5.75 4.20
CA GLY A 103 29.78 -6.14 3.07
C GLY A 103 29.30 -7.57 3.21
N ASP A 104 30.16 -8.48 3.69
CA ASP A 104 29.84 -9.89 3.95
C ASP A 104 28.72 -10.01 4.99
N GLN A 105 28.81 -9.27 6.08
CA GLN A 105 27.76 -9.20 7.09
C GLN A 105 26.43 -8.68 6.54
N LEU A 106 26.44 -7.63 5.70
CA LEU A 106 25.22 -7.09 5.11
C LEU A 106 24.58 -8.09 4.14
N ARG A 107 25.39 -8.75 3.30
CA ARG A 107 24.91 -9.79 2.37
C ARG A 107 24.36 -11.02 3.09
N GLU A 108 25.03 -11.48 4.15
CA GLU A 108 24.51 -12.55 5.01
C GLU A 108 23.20 -12.16 5.68
N THR A 109 23.08 -10.90 6.09
CA THR A 109 21.84 -10.37 6.68
C THR A 109 20.69 -10.37 5.67
N VAL A 110 20.92 -9.90 4.43
CA VAL A 110 19.91 -9.96 3.37
C VAL A 110 19.51 -11.40 3.06
N ARG A 111 20.47 -12.33 2.96
CA ARG A 111 20.17 -13.76 2.77
C ARG A 111 19.33 -14.34 3.90
N ARG A 112 19.63 -13.96 5.16
CA ARG A 112 18.86 -14.39 6.32
C ARG A 112 17.43 -13.86 6.25
N LEU A 113 17.24 -12.56 5.98
CA LEU A 113 15.90 -11.97 5.80
C LEU A 113 15.10 -12.71 4.71
N LYS A 114 15.71 -12.97 3.55
CA LYS A 114 15.07 -13.74 2.46
C LYS A 114 14.69 -15.15 2.90
N ALA A 115 15.54 -15.83 3.67
CA ALA A 115 15.25 -17.15 4.19
C ALA A 115 14.12 -17.11 5.24
N ASP A 116 14.14 -16.13 6.13
CA ASP A 116 13.12 -15.99 7.17
C ASP A 116 11.74 -15.68 6.56
N TYR A 117 11.66 -14.83 5.52
CA TYR A 117 10.42 -14.65 4.75
C TYR A 117 9.96 -15.94 4.06
N LEU A 118 10.87 -16.67 3.41
CA LEU A 118 10.52 -17.92 2.72
C LEU A 118 10.00 -19.01 3.67
N TYR A 119 10.50 -19.04 4.91
CA TYR A 119 10.14 -20.06 5.90
C TYR A 119 9.21 -19.54 7.02
N GLU A 120 8.70 -18.31 6.90
CA GLU A 120 7.82 -17.67 7.87
C GLU A 120 8.39 -17.68 9.32
N ASN A 121 9.70 -17.43 9.44
CA ASN A 121 10.34 -17.30 10.75
C ASN A 121 10.13 -15.90 11.33
N ASP A 122 10.02 -15.80 12.66
CA ASP A 122 10.01 -14.52 13.36
C ASP A 122 11.29 -13.71 13.07
N VAL A 123 11.13 -12.48 12.60
CA VAL A 123 12.25 -11.57 12.33
C VAL A 123 12.39 -10.54 13.45
N ALA A 124 13.56 -10.54 14.10
CA ALA A 124 13.94 -9.47 15.00
C ALA A 124 14.75 -8.40 14.23
N TYR A 125 14.17 -7.22 14.06
CA TYR A 125 14.83 -6.09 13.41
C TYR A 125 15.76 -5.35 14.37
N ASP A 126 16.99 -5.86 14.50
CA ASP A 126 18.10 -5.06 15.02
C ASP A 126 18.58 -4.02 13.98
N ARG A 127 19.53 -3.17 14.37
CA ARG A 127 20.05 -2.10 13.50
C ARG A 127 20.57 -2.61 12.15
N VAL A 128 21.28 -3.73 12.14
CA VAL A 128 21.89 -4.28 10.91
C VAL A 128 20.82 -4.93 10.04
N ALA A 129 19.85 -5.64 10.65
CA ALA A 129 18.68 -6.17 9.96
C ALA A 129 17.85 -5.05 9.31
N ALA A 130 17.61 -3.93 10.01
CA ALA A 130 16.91 -2.78 9.45
C ALA A 130 17.64 -2.15 8.26
N LEU A 131 18.97 -2.01 8.32
CA LEU A 131 19.77 -1.51 7.19
C LEU A 131 19.80 -2.49 6.02
N GLY A 132 19.89 -3.79 6.28
CA GLY A 132 19.78 -4.84 5.25
C GLY A 132 18.40 -4.87 4.59
N TYR A 133 17.35 -4.71 5.38
CA TYR A 133 15.98 -4.61 4.90
C TYR A 133 15.80 -3.36 4.03
N ALA A 134 16.25 -2.19 4.48
CA ALA A 134 16.21 -0.97 3.67
C ALA A 134 16.99 -1.11 2.37
N ALA A 135 18.20 -1.66 2.41
CA ALA A 135 19.00 -1.88 1.21
C ALA A 135 18.35 -2.83 0.20
N TYR A 136 17.49 -3.76 0.64
CA TYR A 136 16.88 -4.73 -0.26
C TYR A 136 15.44 -4.38 -0.64
N HIS A 137 14.60 -3.93 0.29
CA HIS A 137 13.15 -3.80 0.08
C HIS A 137 12.66 -2.36 -0.12
N LEU A 138 13.43 -1.34 0.27
CA LEU A 138 13.00 0.07 0.19
C LEU A 138 12.50 0.47 -1.21
N PRO A 139 13.20 0.17 -2.33
CA PRO A 139 12.79 0.63 -3.66
C PRO A 139 11.44 0.05 -4.10
N ALA A 140 11.23 -1.26 -3.91
CA ALA A 140 10.00 -1.93 -4.32
C ALA A 140 8.79 -1.35 -3.57
N TYR A 141 8.87 -1.22 -2.24
CA TYR A 141 7.75 -0.68 -1.45
C TYR A 141 7.53 0.82 -1.62
N TYR A 142 8.58 1.57 -1.96
CA TYR A 142 8.44 2.95 -2.42
C TYR A 142 7.54 3.04 -3.66
N ALA A 143 7.70 2.13 -4.63
CA ALA A 143 6.87 2.12 -5.83
C ALA A 143 5.47 1.56 -5.59
N THR A 144 5.35 0.46 -4.83
CA THR A 144 4.09 -0.27 -4.59
C THR A 144 2.96 0.62 -4.10
N VAL A 145 3.23 1.48 -3.11
CA VAL A 145 2.17 2.28 -2.47
C VAL A 145 1.40 3.14 -3.48
N GLY A 146 2.07 3.75 -4.46
CA GLY A 146 1.40 4.59 -5.44
C GLY A 146 0.49 3.79 -6.38
N TYR A 147 0.91 2.60 -6.82
CA TYR A 147 0.07 1.73 -7.65
C TYR A 147 -1.20 1.26 -6.92
N VAL A 148 -1.10 1.02 -5.61
CA VAL A 148 -2.28 0.65 -4.81
C VAL A 148 -3.21 1.85 -4.60
N LEU A 149 -2.66 3.06 -4.46
CA LEU A 149 -3.46 4.28 -4.27
C LEU A 149 -4.20 4.74 -5.53
N ASP A 150 -3.74 4.35 -6.72
CA ASP A 150 -4.39 4.68 -7.99
C ASP A 150 -5.87 4.25 -8.01
N ASP A 151 -6.22 3.12 -7.40
CA ASP A 151 -7.61 2.66 -7.29
C ASP A 151 -8.52 3.60 -6.49
N LEU A 152 -7.97 4.32 -5.50
CA LEU A 152 -8.70 5.33 -4.74
C LEU A 152 -8.77 6.64 -5.51
N VAL A 153 -7.71 7.02 -6.23
CA VAL A 153 -7.66 8.24 -7.03
C VAL A 153 -8.58 8.16 -8.25
N GLU A 154 -8.70 6.99 -8.88
CA GLU A 154 -9.61 6.71 -10.00
C GLU A 154 -11.04 7.22 -9.72
N ASN A 155 -11.51 7.05 -8.48
CA ASN A 155 -12.84 7.48 -8.04
C ASN A 155 -12.85 8.75 -7.18
N GLY A 156 -11.72 9.49 -7.13
CA GLY A 156 -11.60 10.74 -6.40
C GLY A 156 -11.77 10.60 -4.89
N LEU A 157 -11.27 9.51 -4.30
CA LEU A 157 -11.43 9.16 -2.89
C LEU A 157 -10.29 9.66 -1.98
N LEU A 158 -9.25 10.30 -2.54
CA LEU A 158 -8.14 10.89 -1.78
C LEU A 158 -8.17 12.43 -1.86
N ASP A 159 -8.35 13.08 -0.70
CA ASP A 159 -8.25 14.55 -0.56
C ASP A 159 -6.77 15.00 -0.56
N ARG A 160 -6.52 16.30 -0.69
CA ARG A 160 -5.17 16.89 -0.56
C ARG A 160 -4.74 17.05 0.90
N THR A 161 -5.67 17.05 1.84
CA THR A 161 -5.37 17.07 3.28
C THR A 161 -5.62 15.69 3.85
N LEU A 162 -4.57 14.97 4.20
CA LEU A 162 -4.65 13.56 4.59
C LEU A 162 -4.03 13.31 5.96
N ARG A 163 -4.78 12.65 6.84
CA ARG A 163 -4.20 12.02 8.02
C ARG A 163 -3.97 10.54 7.75
N VAL A 164 -2.74 10.09 7.92
CA VAL A 164 -2.31 8.73 7.59
C VAL A 164 -1.75 8.04 8.83
N LEU A 165 -2.17 6.79 9.06
CA LEU A 165 -1.56 5.89 10.04
C LEU A 165 -0.84 4.78 9.28
N ASP A 166 0.47 4.66 9.42
CA ASP A 166 1.27 3.58 8.86
C ASP A 166 1.66 2.60 9.96
N VAL A 167 1.02 1.43 9.96
CA VAL A 167 1.24 0.39 10.97
C VAL A 167 2.34 -0.54 10.48
N GLY A 168 3.39 -0.70 11.28
CA GLY A 168 4.59 -1.42 10.85
C GLY A 168 5.34 -0.65 9.77
N ALA A 169 5.50 0.66 9.95
CA ALA A 169 6.11 1.55 8.96
C ALA A 169 7.54 1.13 8.57
N GLY A 170 8.19 0.28 9.37
CA GLY A 170 9.47 -0.32 9.06
C GLY A 170 10.53 0.73 8.79
N VAL A 171 11.09 0.70 7.59
CA VAL A 171 12.12 1.65 7.14
C VAL A 171 11.56 2.80 6.30
N GLY A 172 10.24 2.85 6.05
CA GLY A 172 9.59 4.00 5.43
C GLY A 172 9.43 3.97 3.90
N GLY A 173 9.58 2.82 3.23
CA GLY A 173 9.32 2.72 1.79
C GLY A 173 7.95 3.29 1.40
N PRO A 174 6.85 2.82 2.00
CA PRO A 174 5.51 3.36 1.75
C PRO A 174 5.35 4.84 2.07
N ALA A 175 6.02 5.34 3.11
CA ALA A 175 5.98 6.75 3.49
C ALA A 175 6.57 7.66 2.40
N LEU A 176 7.75 7.27 1.89
CA LEU A 176 8.43 8.01 0.83
C LEU A 176 7.66 7.95 -0.49
N GLY A 177 7.07 6.79 -0.80
CA GLY A 177 6.24 6.62 -1.99
C GLY A 177 4.97 7.48 -1.91
N LEU A 178 4.32 7.54 -0.76
CA LEU A 178 3.17 8.41 -0.52
C LEU A 178 3.54 9.89 -0.67
N HIS A 179 4.68 10.31 -0.13
CA HIS A 179 5.18 11.69 -0.26
C HIS A 179 5.34 12.10 -1.73
N GLU A 180 5.96 11.25 -2.56
CA GLU A 180 6.16 11.53 -3.98
C GLU A 180 4.89 11.36 -4.83
N TYR A 181 3.97 10.50 -4.40
CA TYR A 181 2.70 10.26 -5.07
C TYR A 181 1.77 11.47 -4.97
N LEU A 182 1.73 12.11 -3.80
CA LEU A 182 0.87 13.25 -3.52
C LEU A 182 1.35 14.52 -4.25
N PRO A 183 0.43 15.43 -4.60
CA PRO A 183 0.82 16.68 -5.19
C PRO A 183 1.52 17.62 -4.19
N ASP A 184 2.40 18.49 -4.70
CA ASP A 184 3.17 19.48 -3.92
C ASP A 184 2.31 20.49 -3.12
N ASP A 185 1.00 20.52 -3.38
CA ASP A 185 0.02 21.31 -2.63
C ASP A 185 -0.73 20.50 -1.55
N ALA A 186 -0.43 19.22 -1.39
CA ALA A 186 -0.96 18.37 -0.34
C ALA A 186 -0.37 18.71 1.03
N VAL A 187 -1.13 18.36 2.07
CA VAL A 187 -0.77 18.55 3.47
C VAL A 187 -1.07 17.24 4.19
N VAL A 188 -0.03 16.63 4.75
CA VAL A 188 -0.12 15.31 5.37
C VAL A 188 0.21 15.39 6.86
N ASP A 189 -0.59 14.70 7.66
CA ASP A 189 -0.33 14.38 9.06
C ASP A 189 -0.11 12.87 9.16
N TYR A 190 1.16 12.47 9.06
CA TYR A 190 1.60 11.09 8.94
C TYR A 190 2.07 10.54 10.29
N HIS A 191 1.44 9.46 10.73
CA HIS A 191 1.77 8.77 11.96
C HIS A 191 2.29 7.38 11.65
N ALA A 192 3.53 7.09 12.03
CA ALA A 192 4.11 5.76 11.92
C ALA A 192 4.06 5.03 13.25
N VAL A 193 3.71 3.74 13.24
CA VAL A 193 3.83 2.84 14.39
C VAL A 193 4.91 1.81 14.08
N GLU A 194 6.06 1.93 14.74
CA GLU A 194 7.23 1.09 14.49
C GLU A 194 8.02 0.84 15.79
N PRO A 195 7.91 -0.36 16.40
CA PRO A 195 8.54 -0.65 17.69
C PRO A 195 10.04 -0.99 17.59
N SER A 196 10.56 -1.33 16.42
CA SER A 196 11.91 -1.89 16.25
C SER A 196 13.00 -0.82 15.99
N ALA A 197 14.23 -1.27 15.74
CA ALA A 197 15.33 -0.39 15.33
C ALA A 197 15.12 0.21 13.93
N ALA A 198 14.15 -0.28 13.15
CA ALA A 198 13.78 0.28 11.86
C ALA A 198 13.26 1.73 12.00
N ALA A 199 12.67 2.09 13.14
CA ALA A 199 12.24 3.45 13.45
C ALA A 199 13.38 4.50 13.33
N ASP A 200 14.63 4.12 13.60
CA ASP A 200 15.78 5.03 13.44
C ASP A 200 16.15 5.25 11.97
N VAL A 201 15.90 4.25 11.11
CA VAL A 201 16.10 4.37 9.67
C VAL A 201 14.97 5.19 9.06
N LEU A 202 13.74 4.91 9.46
CA LEU A 202 12.54 5.67 9.10
C LEU A 202 12.71 7.16 9.44
N ASP A 203 13.09 7.50 10.67
CA ASP A 203 13.28 8.89 11.11
C ASP A 203 14.28 9.64 10.22
N ARG A 204 15.40 8.99 9.88
CA ARG A 204 16.39 9.59 8.97
C ARG A 204 15.83 9.80 7.57
N LEU A 205 15.07 8.85 7.02
CA LEU A 205 14.53 8.94 5.67
C LEU A 205 13.39 9.96 5.58
N LEU A 206 12.52 10.02 6.59
CA LEU A 206 11.45 11.01 6.68
C LEU A 206 11.97 12.45 6.77
N ALA A 207 13.20 12.66 7.25
CA ALA A 207 13.84 13.98 7.23
C ALA A 207 14.11 14.53 5.81
N GLU A 208 14.02 13.70 4.77
CA GLU A 208 14.10 14.12 3.37
C GLU A 208 12.75 14.52 2.77
N THR A 209 11.64 14.32 3.49
CA THR A 209 10.29 14.78 3.07
C THR A 209 10.13 16.28 3.30
N ASP A 210 9.17 16.89 2.59
CA ASP A 210 8.93 18.32 2.70
C ASP A 210 8.25 18.75 4.03
N GLN A 211 8.24 20.05 4.28
CA GLN A 211 7.68 20.66 5.50
C GLN A 211 6.16 20.51 5.68
N ASN A 212 5.42 20.14 4.62
CA ASN A 212 3.98 19.90 4.64
C ASN A 212 3.64 18.42 4.87
N PHE A 213 4.63 17.53 4.81
CA PHE A 213 4.55 16.14 5.23
C PHE A 213 4.97 16.02 6.71
N ARG A 214 4.01 16.24 7.62
CA ARG A 214 4.28 16.25 9.08
C ARG A 214 4.32 14.82 9.60
N THR A 215 5.39 14.47 10.31
CA THR A 215 5.62 13.09 10.73
C THR A 215 5.64 12.96 12.24
N THR A 216 5.05 11.86 12.74
CA THR A 216 5.14 11.44 14.13
C THR A 216 5.44 9.94 14.18
N ILE A 217 6.51 9.53 14.87
CA ILE A 217 6.89 8.12 15.02
C ILE A 217 6.53 7.63 16.43
N HIS A 218 5.62 6.68 16.50
CA HIS A 218 5.19 5.99 17.70
C HIS A 218 5.98 4.69 17.85
N ARG A 219 6.94 4.68 18.79
CA ARG A 219 7.79 3.50 19.08
C ARG A 219 7.08 2.51 20.00
N THR A 220 5.99 1.96 19.52
CA THR A 220 5.12 1.01 20.24
C THR A 220 4.61 -0.06 19.30
N THR A 221 4.11 -1.16 19.85
CA THR A 221 3.46 -2.21 19.06
C THR A 221 2.08 -1.75 18.58
N ALA A 222 1.63 -2.26 17.43
CA ALA A 222 0.32 -1.95 16.87
C ALA A 222 -0.83 -2.18 17.87
N GLU A 223 -0.80 -3.29 18.61
CA GLU A 223 -1.85 -3.63 19.58
C GLU A 223 -1.88 -2.66 20.75
N ALA A 224 -0.73 -2.16 21.18
CA ALA A 224 -0.66 -1.18 22.26
C ALA A 224 -1.15 0.19 21.78
N PHE A 225 -0.73 0.62 20.58
CA PHE A 225 -1.20 1.87 19.96
C PHE A 225 -2.73 1.89 19.80
N LEU A 226 -3.29 0.79 19.30
CA LEU A 226 -4.72 0.64 19.05
C LEU A 226 -5.53 0.34 20.33
N GLY A 227 -4.87 0.05 21.46
CA GLY A 227 -5.54 -0.23 22.74
C GLY A 227 -6.14 -1.64 22.84
N LEU A 228 -5.61 -2.60 22.08
CA LEU A 228 -6.06 -4.00 22.04
C LEU A 228 -5.51 -4.84 23.22
N LYS A 229 -4.47 -4.38 23.91
CA LYS A 229 -3.92 -5.05 25.10
C LYS A 229 -4.67 -4.65 26.38
N ALA A 230 -5.31 -5.62 27.02
CA ALA A 230 -6.19 -5.43 28.19
C ALA A 230 -5.50 -4.97 29.51
N SER A 231 -4.18 -4.74 29.53
CA SER A 231 -3.40 -4.58 30.77
C SER A 231 -2.51 -3.35 30.87
N GLU A 232 -2.54 -2.44 29.90
CA GLU A 232 -1.90 -1.14 30.06
C GLU A 232 -2.93 -0.11 30.57
N PRO A 233 -2.57 0.79 31.50
CA PRO A 233 -3.43 1.91 31.81
C PRO A 233 -3.66 2.66 30.50
N ALA A 234 -4.92 2.90 30.13
CA ALA A 234 -5.23 3.86 29.08
C ALA A 234 -4.37 5.09 29.36
N GLY A 235 -3.53 5.46 28.38
CA GLY A 235 -2.74 6.68 28.43
C GLY A 235 -3.64 7.86 28.78
N ASP A 236 -3.03 8.94 29.28
CA ASP A 236 -3.75 10.15 29.67
C ASP A 236 -4.77 10.51 28.57
N PRO A 237 -6.09 10.61 28.84
CA PRO A 237 -7.09 10.94 27.81
C PRO A 237 -6.89 12.32 27.18
N ASP A 238 -5.95 13.12 27.70
CA ASP A 238 -5.48 14.40 27.18
C ASP A 238 -4.16 14.29 26.38
N ASP A 239 -3.63 13.08 26.18
CA ASP A 239 -2.52 12.83 25.25
C ASP A 239 -3.07 12.86 23.82
N SER A 240 -3.11 14.07 23.27
CA SER A 240 -3.53 14.39 21.90
C SER A 240 -2.70 13.69 20.81
N SER A 241 -1.68 12.89 21.17
CA SER A 241 -0.87 12.09 20.24
C SER A 241 -1.62 10.91 19.59
N THR A 242 -2.79 10.56 20.11
CA THR A 242 -3.74 9.61 19.47
C THR A 242 -4.87 10.32 18.70
N GLY A 243 -4.67 11.61 18.39
CA GLY A 243 -5.70 12.55 17.98
C GLY A 243 -6.30 12.30 16.59
N GLY A 244 -7.59 11.98 16.58
CA GLY A 244 -8.52 12.08 15.45
C GLY A 244 -8.47 10.92 14.45
N ASP A 245 -9.56 10.80 13.70
CA ASP A 245 -9.77 9.72 12.73
C ASP A 245 -8.81 9.87 11.51
N TYR A 246 -8.43 8.74 10.91
CA TYR A 246 -7.48 8.63 9.79
C TYR A 246 -8.21 8.51 8.45
N ASP A 247 -7.70 9.17 7.42
CA ASP A 247 -8.19 9.03 6.05
C ASP A 247 -7.66 7.73 5.41
N ILE A 248 -6.43 7.35 5.77
CA ILE A 248 -5.78 6.12 5.31
C ILE A 248 -5.11 5.44 6.49
N VAL A 249 -5.31 4.12 6.63
CA VAL A 249 -4.43 3.27 7.43
C VAL A 249 -3.68 2.32 6.52
N LEU A 250 -2.35 2.41 6.51
CA LEU A 250 -1.44 1.60 5.72
C LEU A 250 -0.96 0.38 6.52
N PHE A 251 -0.92 -0.77 5.84
CA PHE A 251 -0.27 -1.99 6.30
C PHE A 251 0.66 -2.50 5.20
N GLY A 252 1.89 -1.98 5.14
CA GLY A 252 2.87 -2.36 4.15
C GLY A 252 3.74 -3.52 4.62
N ASN A 253 3.43 -4.75 4.18
CA ASN A 253 4.16 -5.97 4.53
C ASN A 253 4.29 -6.23 6.05
N VAL A 254 3.30 -5.84 6.84
CA VAL A 254 3.31 -6.09 8.30
C VAL A 254 2.32 -7.18 8.73
N LEU A 255 1.28 -7.48 7.94
CA LEU A 255 0.18 -8.33 8.43
C LEU A 255 0.65 -9.74 8.82
N SER A 256 1.63 -10.30 8.11
CA SER A 256 2.24 -11.59 8.42
C SER A 256 3.13 -11.57 9.66
N GLU A 257 3.49 -10.40 10.17
CA GLU A 257 4.36 -10.19 11.33
C GLU A 257 3.56 -9.91 12.62
N LEU A 258 2.23 -9.76 12.53
CA LEU A 258 1.35 -9.48 13.66
C LEU A 258 0.87 -10.76 14.34
N ASP A 259 0.83 -10.75 15.68
CA ASP A 259 0.30 -11.87 16.49
C ASP A 259 -1.19 -12.15 16.20
N ASP A 260 -1.99 -11.08 16.03
CA ASP A 260 -3.41 -11.13 15.69
C ASP A 260 -3.73 -10.04 14.66
N ALA A 261 -3.37 -10.31 13.41
CA ALA A 261 -3.56 -9.40 12.29
C ALA A 261 -5.02 -8.97 12.09
N VAL A 262 -5.98 -9.88 12.33
CA VAL A 262 -7.42 -9.58 12.21
C VAL A 262 -7.83 -8.54 13.26
N ALA A 263 -7.48 -8.75 14.54
CA ALA A 263 -7.83 -7.79 15.58
C ALA A 263 -7.19 -6.42 15.36
N VAL A 264 -5.96 -6.37 14.84
CA VAL A 264 -5.27 -5.11 14.51
C VAL A 264 -5.96 -4.37 13.37
N VAL A 265 -6.33 -5.06 12.29
CA VAL A 265 -7.05 -4.42 11.16
C VAL A 265 -8.44 -3.96 11.60
N GLU A 266 -9.14 -4.75 12.42
CA GLU A 266 -10.42 -4.32 13.01
C GLU A 266 -10.26 -3.08 13.89
N GLY A 267 -9.23 -3.03 14.74
CA GLY A 267 -8.93 -1.86 15.56
C GLY A 267 -8.54 -0.63 14.73
N ALA A 268 -7.89 -0.82 13.58
CA ALA A 268 -7.58 0.25 12.64
C ALA A 268 -8.82 0.79 11.92
N LEU A 269 -9.77 -0.07 11.54
CA LEU A 269 -11.05 0.36 10.96
C LEU A 269 -11.83 1.28 11.91
N ASP A 270 -11.79 1.00 13.21
CA ASP A 270 -12.43 1.84 14.24
C ASP A 270 -11.76 3.23 14.41
N ARG A 271 -10.60 3.45 13.77
CA ARG A 271 -9.88 4.73 13.74
C ARG A 271 -10.02 5.46 12.41
N LEU A 272 -10.73 4.92 11.43
CA LEU A 272 -10.93 5.59 10.14
C LEU A 272 -11.97 6.71 10.25
N THR A 273 -11.81 7.71 9.38
CA THR A 273 -12.93 8.61 9.07
C THR A 273 -14.04 7.82 8.39
N ALA A 274 -15.26 8.34 8.38
CA ALA A 274 -16.40 7.67 7.74
C ALA A 274 -16.19 7.38 6.24
N ALA A 275 -15.24 8.06 5.59
CA ALA A 275 -14.89 7.86 4.18
C ALA A 275 -13.45 7.34 3.99
N GLY A 276 -12.77 6.95 5.06
CA GLY A 276 -11.40 6.48 5.03
C GLY A 276 -11.26 5.06 4.49
N SER A 277 -10.02 4.66 4.23
CA SER A 277 -9.67 3.34 3.71
C SER A 277 -8.58 2.68 4.56
N VAL A 278 -8.71 1.36 4.78
CA VAL A 278 -7.53 0.53 5.07
C VAL A 278 -6.91 0.13 3.74
N VAL A 279 -5.61 0.30 3.61
CA VAL A 279 -4.82 -0.10 2.46
C VAL A 279 -3.72 -1.03 2.94
N ALA A 280 -3.79 -2.30 2.53
CA ALA A 280 -2.83 -3.32 2.90
C ALA A 280 -2.17 -3.89 1.64
N PHE A 281 -0.87 -4.12 1.69
CA PHE A 281 -0.15 -4.81 0.62
C PHE A 281 0.99 -5.66 1.17
N ALA A 282 1.35 -6.66 0.39
CA ALA A 282 2.34 -7.69 0.71
C ALA A 282 3.13 -8.05 -0.55
N PRO A 283 4.33 -8.67 -0.42
CA PRO A 283 5.00 -9.33 -1.52
C PRO A 283 4.08 -10.28 -2.27
N ALA A 284 4.39 -10.50 -3.55
CA ALA A 284 3.75 -11.55 -4.35
C ALA A 284 4.05 -12.99 -3.88
N ASP A 285 4.90 -13.16 -2.86
CA ASP A 285 5.15 -14.45 -2.22
C ASP A 285 3.84 -15.13 -1.80
N ARG A 286 3.75 -16.44 -2.06
CA ARG A 286 2.52 -17.21 -1.89
C ARG A 286 1.97 -17.13 -0.48
N ASN A 287 2.79 -17.32 0.54
CA ASN A 287 2.28 -17.39 1.90
C ASN A 287 1.83 -16.01 2.38
N THR A 288 2.62 -14.97 2.10
CA THR A 288 2.30 -13.60 2.52
C THR A 288 1.07 -13.05 1.80
N ALA A 289 0.95 -13.29 0.50
CA ALA A 289 -0.22 -12.89 -0.29
C ALA A 289 -1.49 -13.65 0.12
N MET A 290 -1.40 -14.95 0.41
CA MET A 290 -2.53 -15.72 0.93
C MET A 290 -2.93 -15.25 2.33
N GLY A 291 -1.97 -14.98 3.22
CA GLY A 291 -2.23 -14.42 4.55
C GLY A 291 -2.95 -13.07 4.50
N LEU A 292 -2.56 -12.18 3.58
CA LEU A 292 -3.30 -10.94 3.30
C LEU A 292 -4.78 -11.23 2.95
N ARG A 293 -5.05 -12.23 2.09
CA ARG A 293 -6.43 -12.60 1.72
C ARG A 293 -7.22 -13.22 2.87
N GLU A 294 -6.57 -13.99 3.73
CA GLU A 294 -7.20 -14.52 4.93
C GLU A 294 -7.67 -13.40 5.86
N VAL A 295 -6.81 -12.41 6.12
CA VAL A 295 -7.16 -11.23 6.93
C VAL A 295 -8.24 -10.39 6.26
N GLU A 296 -8.10 -10.09 4.97
CA GLU A 296 -9.11 -9.36 4.18
C GLU A 296 -10.50 -9.98 4.34
N ARG A 297 -10.61 -11.31 4.13
CA ARG A 297 -11.89 -12.01 4.15
C ARG A 297 -12.48 -12.15 5.56
N ALA A 298 -11.62 -12.27 6.58
CA ALA A 298 -12.06 -12.30 7.97
C ALA A 298 -12.65 -10.95 8.41
N VAL A 299 -12.10 -9.84 7.91
CA VAL A 299 -12.50 -8.48 8.29
C VAL A 299 -13.67 -7.97 7.43
N ALA A 300 -13.59 -8.13 6.11
CA ALA A 300 -14.57 -7.63 5.15
C ALA A 300 -15.85 -8.47 5.18
N THR A 301 -16.66 -8.30 6.21
CA THR A 301 -17.89 -9.08 6.44
C THR A 301 -19.12 -8.19 6.34
N PRO A 302 -20.25 -8.72 5.80
CA PRO A 302 -21.52 -8.00 5.82
C PRO A 302 -21.93 -7.54 7.23
N GLU A 303 -21.60 -8.32 8.27
CA GLU A 303 -21.89 -8.00 9.66
C GLU A 303 -21.17 -6.75 10.17
N ARG A 304 -19.94 -6.49 9.69
CA ARG A 304 -19.19 -5.27 10.01
C ARG A 304 -19.51 -4.10 9.08
N GLY A 305 -20.19 -4.34 7.96
CA GLY A 305 -20.42 -3.31 6.94
C GLY A 305 -19.14 -2.88 6.23
N VAL A 306 -18.12 -3.75 6.21
CA VAL A 306 -16.84 -3.51 5.53
C VAL A 306 -16.82 -4.32 4.24
N GLU A 307 -16.55 -3.65 3.12
CA GLU A 307 -16.40 -4.29 1.81
C GLU A 307 -14.95 -4.20 1.33
N THR A 308 -14.52 -5.23 0.57
CA THR A 308 -13.31 -5.12 -0.25
C THR A 308 -13.61 -4.21 -1.44
N TYR A 309 -13.01 -3.03 -1.43
CA TYR A 309 -13.12 -2.03 -2.50
C TYR A 309 -12.32 -2.46 -3.74
N SER A 310 -11.13 -3.03 -3.55
CA SER A 310 -10.24 -3.52 -4.61
C SER A 310 -9.19 -4.49 -4.03
N PRO A 311 -8.60 -5.41 -4.82
CA PRO A 311 -8.94 -5.80 -6.19
C PRO A 311 -10.03 -6.87 -6.25
N THR A 312 -10.22 -7.65 -5.19
CA THR A 312 -11.11 -8.81 -5.09
C THR A 312 -12.58 -8.41 -4.87
N ILE A 313 -13.10 -7.55 -5.74
CA ILE A 313 -14.47 -7.03 -5.66
C ILE A 313 -15.47 -8.19 -5.65
N ARG A 314 -16.40 -8.18 -4.69
CA ARG A 314 -17.47 -9.19 -4.62
C ARG A 314 -18.58 -8.84 -5.58
N LEU A 315 -18.74 -9.64 -6.64
CA LEU A 315 -19.77 -9.46 -7.64
C LEU A 315 -21.12 -10.05 -7.21
N TRP A 316 -21.09 -11.01 -6.29
CA TRP A 316 -22.26 -11.64 -5.67
C TRP A 316 -22.47 -11.15 -4.23
N PRO A 317 -23.58 -10.48 -3.91
CA PRO A 317 -23.77 -9.87 -2.58
C PRO A 317 -23.95 -10.87 -1.43
N ASP A 318 -24.50 -12.06 -1.73
CA ASP A 318 -24.83 -13.08 -0.73
C ASP A 318 -23.83 -14.24 -0.72
N ARG A 319 -22.61 -13.99 -1.20
CA ARG A 319 -21.54 -14.99 -1.32
C ARG A 319 -20.22 -14.40 -0.81
N THR A 320 -19.38 -15.29 -0.29
CA THR A 320 -18.04 -14.96 0.20
C THR A 320 -17.08 -16.02 -0.31
N PRO A 321 -15.91 -15.63 -0.83
CA PRO A 321 -14.93 -16.58 -1.33
C PRO A 321 -14.24 -17.35 -0.20
N THR A 322 -13.84 -18.59 -0.48
CA THR A 322 -13.08 -19.45 0.47
C THR A 322 -11.90 -20.17 -0.18
N ASP A 323 -11.52 -19.78 -1.39
CA ASP A 323 -10.37 -20.30 -2.15
C ASP A 323 -9.01 -19.88 -1.53
N GLY A 324 -7.88 -20.24 -2.16
CA GLY A 324 -6.56 -19.86 -1.65
C GLY A 324 -6.23 -18.37 -1.85
N GLY A 325 -6.72 -17.78 -2.94
CA GLY A 325 -6.64 -16.34 -3.19
C GLY A 325 -5.25 -15.81 -3.58
N TRP A 326 -4.28 -16.67 -3.90
CA TRP A 326 -2.93 -16.25 -4.28
C TRP A 326 -2.96 -15.46 -5.59
N SER A 327 -2.98 -14.13 -5.47
CA SER A 327 -3.14 -13.18 -6.57
C SER A 327 -2.30 -11.95 -6.27
N PHE A 328 -1.67 -11.41 -7.30
CA PHE A 328 -0.81 -10.23 -7.20
C PHE A 328 -0.77 -9.50 -8.54
N ASP A 329 -0.44 -8.23 -8.48
CA ASP A 329 -0.16 -7.39 -9.63
C ASP A 329 1.35 -7.25 -9.85
N VAL A 330 1.73 -6.85 -11.06
CA VAL A 330 3.11 -6.65 -11.49
C VAL A 330 3.20 -5.30 -12.19
N ALA A 331 4.03 -4.41 -11.65
CA ALA A 331 4.35 -3.13 -12.24
C ALA A 331 5.76 -3.16 -12.88
N PRO A 332 6.11 -2.14 -13.72
CA PRO A 332 7.44 -2.05 -14.31
C PRO A 332 8.57 -2.05 -13.28
N ASP A 333 9.67 -2.71 -13.61
CA ASP A 333 10.88 -2.74 -12.79
C ASP A 333 11.50 -1.34 -12.64
N LEU A 334 12.11 -1.09 -11.49
CA LEU A 334 12.91 0.09 -11.24
C LEU A 334 14.34 -0.05 -11.75
N ASP A 335 15.00 1.08 -12.02
CA ASP A 335 16.44 1.13 -12.19
C ASP A 335 17.16 0.71 -10.90
N VAL A 336 18.20 -0.12 -11.04
CA VAL A 336 18.96 -0.65 -9.90
C VAL A 336 19.65 0.49 -9.13
N PRO A 337 19.28 0.74 -7.85
CA PRO A 337 19.86 1.82 -7.07
C PRO A 337 21.36 1.64 -6.83
N PRO A 338 22.14 2.72 -6.67
CA PRO A 338 23.59 2.65 -6.47
C PRO A 338 24.02 1.74 -5.32
N PHE A 339 23.31 1.75 -4.18
CA PHE A 339 23.65 0.91 -3.03
C PHE A 339 23.47 -0.59 -3.32
N GLN A 340 22.37 -1.00 -3.97
CA GLN A 340 22.17 -2.41 -4.36
C GLN A 340 23.24 -2.85 -5.35
N ARG A 341 23.50 -2.03 -6.37
CA ARG A 341 24.54 -2.30 -7.37
C ARG A 341 25.92 -2.49 -6.74
N ARG A 342 26.32 -1.61 -5.82
CA ARG A 342 27.61 -1.71 -5.12
C ARG A 342 27.71 -2.93 -4.22
N LEU A 343 26.63 -3.30 -3.54
CA LEU A 343 26.58 -4.47 -2.67
C LEU A 343 26.71 -5.76 -3.49
N ASP A 344 26.00 -5.82 -4.63
CA ASP A 344 26.00 -6.95 -5.56
C ASP A 344 27.33 -7.09 -6.31
N GLU A 345 27.87 -6.01 -6.89
CA GLU A 345 29.15 -6.04 -7.61
C GLU A 345 30.32 -6.47 -6.72
N ALA A 346 30.26 -6.18 -5.42
CA ALA A 346 31.29 -6.54 -4.46
C ALA A 346 31.18 -7.99 -3.92
N ALA A 347 30.12 -8.72 -4.26
CA ALA A 347 29.94 -10.10 -3.81
C ALA A 347 31.02 -11.04 -4.41
N SER A 348 31.62 -11.87 -3.57
CA SER A 348 32.49 -12.96 -4.03
C SER A 348 31.61 -14.04 -4.67
N ARG A 349 31.91 -14.40 -5.92
CA ARG A 349 31.13 -15.36 -6.72
C ARG A 349 32.01 -16.52 -7.16
N GLU A 350 31.47 -17.74 -7.12
CA GLU A 350 32.11 -18.88 -7.74
C GLU A 350 31.94 -18.83 -9.27
N ALA A 351 32.74 -19.62 -9.98
CA ALA A 351 32.66 -19.68 -11.43
C ALA A 351 31.34 -20.34 -11.86
N GLY A 352 30.37 -19.53 -12.31
CA GLY A 352 29.05 -19.97 -12.76
C GLY A 352 27.89 -19.32 -12.01
N ASP A 353 28.14 -18.60 -10.92
CA ASP A 353 27.10 -17.86 -10.21
C ASP A 353 26.69 -16.60 -10.99
N GLU A 354 25.39 -16.39 -11.15
CA GLU A 354 24.85 -15.20 -11.81
C GLU A 354 24.85 -13.98 -10.86
N PRO A 355 25.12 -12.76 -11.37
CA PRO A 355 24.96 -11.53 -10.60
C PRO A 355 23.49 -11.21 -10.34
N GLY A 356 23.21 -10.33 -9.36
CA GLY A 356 21.85 -9.87 -9.07
C GLY A 356 21.22 -10.38 -7.76
N GLU A 357 21.89 -11.21 -6.97
CA GLU A 357 21.36 -11.74 -5.69
C GLU A 357 20.87 -10.64 -4.74
N PHE A 358 21.56 -9.49 -4.75
CA PHE A 358 21.28 -8.32 -3.89
C PHE A 358 20.57 -7.18 -4.63
N VAL A 359 20.05 -7.45 -5.81
CA VAL A 359 19.19 -6.54 -6.58
C VAL A 359 17.74 -6.96 -6.35
N ASN A 360 16.90 -5.98 -6.05
CA ASN A 360 15.46 -6.17 -5.89
C ASN A 360 14.76 -4.92 -6.40
N THR A 361 14.49 -4.94 -7.70
CA THR A 361 13.87 -3.87 -8.48
C THR A 361 12.48 -4.24 -8.98
N ASP A 362 12.10 -5.51 -8.84
CA ASP A 362 10.86 -6.05 -9.36
C ASP A 362 9.71 -5.58 -8.45
N VAL A 363 8.70 -4.97 -9.04
CA VAL A 363 7.54 -4.43 -8.31
C VAL A 363 6.38 -5.40 -8.46
N GLN A 364 6.33 -6.40 -7.59
CA GLN A 364 5.28 -7.42 -7.55
C GLN A 364 4.60 -7.44 -6.17
N PHE A 365 3.28 -7.27 -6.14
CA PHE A 365 2.58 -7.05 -4.89
C PHE A 365 1.15 -7.59 -4.90
N ALA A 366 0.76 -8.23 -3.81
CA ALA A 366 -0.63 -8.47 -3.49
C ALA A 366 -1.16 -7.28 -2.65
N TYR A 367 -2.40 -6.87 -2.85
CA TYR A 367 -2.99 -5.80 -2.06
C TYR A 367 -4.49 -5.99 -1.82
N ALA A 368 -5.00 -5.26 -0.82
CA ALA A 368 -6.40 -5.15 -0.49
C ALA A 368 -6.72 -3.73 0.00
N ILE A 369 -7.82 -3.17 -0.49
CA ILE A 369 -8.38 -1.90 -0.01
C ILE A 369 -9.73 -2.20 0.62
N LEU A 370 -9.90 -1.85 1.90
CA LEU A 370 -11.13 -2.07 2.64
C LEU A 370 -11.80 -0.73 2.97
N ARG A 371 -13.12 -0.67 2.82
CA ARG A 371 -13.91 0.52 3.16
C ARG A 371 -15.16 0.18 3.97
N PRO A 372 -15.50 0.98 5.00
CA PRO A 372 -16.71 0.80 5.81
C PRO A 372 -17.93 1.59 5.31
N ASP A 373 -17.83 2.28 4.17
CA ASP A 373 -18.83 3.26 3.71
C ASP A 373 -19.78 2.75 2.62
N GLY A 374 -19.57 1.50 2.18
CA GLY A 374 -20.35 0.88 1.09
C GLY A 374 -20.00 1.40 -0.31
N THR A 375 -18.98 2.25 -0.44
CA THR A 375 -18.47 2.68 -1.74
C THR A 375 -17.78 1.50 -2.42
N ARG A 376 -18.12 1.26 -3.70
CA ARG A 376 -17.53 0.23 -4.54
C ARG A 376 -16.67 0.88 -5.61
N ARG A 377 -15.56 0.24 -5.97
CA ARG A 377 -14.72 0.72 -7.08
C ARG A 377 -15.51 0.75 -8.40
N VAL A 378 -16.29 -0.30 -8.66
CA VAL A 378 -17.17 -0.40 -9.82
C VAL A 378 -18.59 -0.80 -9.42
N ASP A 379 -19.60 -0.14 -10.00
CA ASP A 379 -21.02 -0.45 -9.78
C ASP A 379 -21.51 -1.60 -10.67
N VAL A 380 -20.87 -2.77 -10.51
CA VAL A 380 -21.18 -4.00 -11.25
C VAL A 380 -21.56 -5.11 -10.28
N ARG A 381 -22.63 -5.83 -10.61
CA ARG A 381 -23.11 -7.01 -9.87
C ARG A 381 -23.47 -8.14 -10.82
N ALA A 382 -23.17 -9.36 -10.40
CA ALA A 382 -23.56 -10.57 -11.10
C ALA A 382 -25.07 -10.86 -10.89
N SER A 383 -25.66 -11.61 -11.83
CA SER A 383 -27.06 -12.06 -11.75
C SER A 383 -27.18 -13.47 -12.29
N GLY A 384 -27.89 -14.33 -11.55
CA GLY A 384 -28.17 -15.71 -11.95
C GLY A 384 -29.01 -15.83 -13.23
N GLU A 385 -29.61 -14.74 -13.73
CA GLU A 385 -30.28 -14.72 -15.03
C GLU A 385 -29.29 -14.67 -16.21
N ARG A 386 -28.05 -14.21 -15.98
CA ARG A 386 -27.07 -13.90 -17.03
C ARG A 386 -25.79 -14.73 -16.96
N CYS A 387 -25.35 -15.07 -15.75
CA CYS A 387 -24.09 -15.78 -15.50
C CYS A 387 -24.21 -16.74 -14.31
N ALA A 388 -23.41 -17.80 -14.32
CA ALA A 388 -23.28 -18.73 -13.20
C ALA A 388 -22.26 -18.19 -12.18
N PRO A 389 -22.49 -18.36 -10.87
CA PRO A 389 -21.46 -18.11 -9.86
C PRO A 389 -20.35 -19.17 -9.97
N MET A 390 -19.10 -18.76 -9.82
CA MET A 390 -17.94 -19.66 -9.82
C MET A 390 -18.02 -20.70 -8.69
N GLY A 391 -18.67 -20.37 -7.56
CA GLY A 391 -18.93 -21.33 -6.49
C GLY A 391 -19.77 -22.55 -6.90
N ASP A 392 -20.53 -22.47 -8.01
CA ASP A 392 -21.39 -23.54 -8.50
C ASP A 392 -20.76 -24.32 -9.69
N SER A 393 -19.49 -24.06 -10.03
CA SER A 393 -18.78 -24.63 -11.20
C SER A 393 -18.76 -26.16 -11.24
N GLU A 394 -18.82 -26.86 -10.10
CA GLU A 394 -18.91 -28.34 -10.06
C GLU A 394 -20.10 -28.86 -10.88
N SER A 395 -21.24 -28.16 -10.82
CA SER A 395 -22.46 -28.54 -11.53
C SER A 395 -22.40 -28.26 -13.04
N HIS A 396 -21.34 -27.59 -13.49
CA HIS A 396 -21.15 -27.13 -14.86
C HIS A 396 -19.93 -27.74 -15.55
N VAL A 397 -19.25 -28.70 -14.92
CA VAL A 397 -18.13 -29.40 -15.55
C VAL A 397 -18.61 -30.04 -16.85
N THR A 398 -17.89 -29.79 -17.95
CA THR A 398 -18.20 -30.13 -19.35
C THR A 398 -19.28 -29.30 -20.04
N ASP A 399 -19.91 -28.36 -19.33
CA ASP A 399 -20.86 -27.40 -19.89
C ASP A 399 -20.18 -26.09 -20.27
N ARG A 400 -20.82 -25.34 -21.17
CA ARG A 400 -20.48 -23.95 -21.44
C ARG A 400 -21.38 -23.02 -20.64
N VAL A 401 -20.78 -22.05 -19.96
CA VAL A 401 -21.47 -21.09 -19.09
C VAL A 401 -21.03 -19.67 -19.39
N ASN A 402 -21.84 -18.72 -18.95
CA ASN A 402 -21.44 -17.32 -18.90
C ASN A 402 -20.95 -17.00 -17.49
N LEU A 403 -19.86 -16.25 -17.39
CA LEU A 403 -19.28 -15.80 -16.13
C LEU A 403 -19.12 -14.28 -16.13
N LEU A 404 -19.27 -13.68 -14.95
CA LEU A 404 -18.78 -12.34 -14.69
C LEU A 404 -17.62 -12.50 -13.71
N ALA A 405 -16.45 -11.99 -14.06
CA ALA A 405 -15.21 -12.31 -13.38
C ALA A 405 -14.35 -11.07 -13.18
N VAL A 406 -13.67 -11.00 -12.05
CA VAL A 406 -12.55 -10.10 -11.79
C VAL A 406 -11.27 -10.80 -12.22
N LYS A 407 -10.44 -10.15 -13.04
CA LYS A 407 -9.13 -10.66 -13.44
C LYS A 407 -8.13 -10.44 -12.30
N LEU A 408 -7.52 -11.51 -11.81
CA LEU A 408 -6.68 -11.51 -10.61
C LEU A 408 -5.26 -12.03 -10.88
N SER A 409 -4.81 -12.00 -12.14
CA SER A 409 -3.41 -12.17 -12.51
C SER A 409 -3.13 -11.64 -13.91
N HIS A 410 -1.85 -11.39 -14.17
CA HIS A 410 -1.29 -11.38 -15.53
C HIS A 410 -1.27 -12.80 -16.13
N ASP A 411 -0.73 -12.98 -17.33
CA ASP A 411 -0.55 -14.31 -17.92
C ASP A 411 0.44 -15.13 -17.08
N LEU A 412 -0.04 -16.22 -16.49
CA LEU A 412 0.73 -17.15 -15.66
C LEU A 412 1.42 -18.25 -16.48
N SER A 413 1.22 -18.28 -17.79
CA SER A 413 1.78 -19.32 -18.65
C SER A 413 3.24 -19.08 -19.02
N ASP A 414 4.03 -20.15 -19.08
CA ASP A 414 5.41 -20.10 -19.60
C ASP A 414 5.42 -20.37 -21.13
N GLY A 415 4.70 -19.54 -21.88
CA GLY A 415 4.62 -19.61 -23.35
C GLY A 415 3.65 -20.67 -23.91
N GLY A 416 2.73 -21.17 -23.08
CA GLY A 416 1.68 -22.11 -23.45
C GLY A 416 0.38 -21.42 -23.87
N ASN A 417 -0.76 -22.02 -23.51
CA ASN A 417 -2.04 -21.32 -23.56
C ASN A 417 -2.04 -20.27 -22.44
N ALA A 418 -2.35 -19.02 -22.79
CA ALA A 418 -2.37 -17.95 -21.80
C ALA A 418 -3.37 -18.27 -20.67
N LEU A 419 -2.94 -18.06 -19.43
CA LEU A 419 -3.61 -18.53 -18.23
C LEU A 419 -3.80 -17.36 -17.26
N TYR A 420 -5.03 -17.10 -16.86
CA TYR A 420 -5.34 -15.98 -15.96
C TYR A 420 -6.18 -16.47 -14.77
N LEU A 421 -5.72 -16.20 -13.55
CA LEU A 421 -6.51 -16.39 -12.34
C LEU A 421 -7.68 -15.39 -12.34
N VAL A 422 -8.86 -15.86 -11.97
CA VAL A 422 -10.07 -15.05 -11.86
C VAL A 422 -10.87 -15.39 -10.62
N GLY A 423 -11.68 -14.42 -10.16
CA GLY A 423 -12.64 -14.63 -9.08
C GLY A 423 -13.91 -13.81 -9.30
N ASP A 424 -15.01 -14.17 -8.64
CA ASP A 424 -16.26 -13.39 -8.68
C ASP A 424 -16.80 -13.07 -7.27
N GLY A 425 -16.07 -13.49 -6.23
CA GLY A 425 -16.46 -13.37 -4.83
C GLY A 425 -17.35 -14.53 -4.33
N SER A 426 -17.59 -15.56 -5.14
CA SER A 426 -18.33 -16.76 -4.75
C SER A 426 -17.49 -18.03 -4.76
N GLN A 427 -16.29 -17.98 -5.33
CA GLN A 427 -15.46 -19.15 -5.57
C GLN A 427 -14.97 -19.79 -4.26
N THR A 428 -14.97 -21.12 -4.22
CA THR A 428 -14.46 -21.92 -3.10
C THR A 428 -13.15 -22.63 -3.43
N VAL A 429 -12.77 -22.61 -4.71
CA VAL A 429 -11.57 -23.20 -5.30
C VAL A 429 -11.08 -22.24 -6.38
N ASP A 430 -9.80 -22.28 -6.72
CA ASP A 430 -9.23 -21.38 -7.74
C ASP A 430 -9.88 -21.61 -9.12
N HIS A 431 -10.07 -20.52 -9.85
CA HIS A 431 -10.64 -20.51 -11.18
C HIS A 431 -9.69 -19.83 -12.16
N TYR A 432 -9.48 -20.44 -13.31
CA TYR A 432 -8.60 -19.92 -14.35
C TYR A 432 -9.31 -19.78 -15.68
N LEU A 433 -9.13 -18.65 -16.35
CA LEU A 433 -9.45 -18.51 -17.77
C LEU A 433 -8.27 -18.99 -18.60
N VAL A 434 -8.47 -20.02 -19.41
CA VAL A 434 -7.44 -20.65 -20.24
C VAL A 434 -7.68 -20.32 -21.71
N CYS A 435 -6.92 -19.38 -22.26
CA CYS A 435 -7.04 -18.96 -23.65
C CYS A 435 -6.32 -19.96 -24.57
N THR A 436 -7.09 -20.90 -25.13
CA THR A 436 -6.60 -21.90 -26.08
C THR A 436 -6.60 -21.42 -27.52
N ARG A 437 -7.40 -20.38 -27.81
CA ARG A 437 -7.45 -19.74 -29.12
C ARG A 437 -7.83 -18.27 -29.03
N GLU A 438 -6.84 -17.40 -29.23
CA GLU A 438 -7.06 -15.96 -29.29
C GLU A 438 -7.82 -15.57 -30.57
N THR A 439 -8.81 -14.71 -30.40
CA THR A 439 -9.61 -14.13 -31.47
C THR A 439 -9.79 -12.63 -31.22
N THR A 440 -10.46 -11.93 -32.14
CA THR A 440 -10.83 -10.53 -31.88
C THR A 440 -11.94 -10.41 -30.84
N LEU A 441 -12.73 -11.46 -30.60
CA LEU A 441 -13.87 -11.44 -29.68
C LEU A 441 -13.49 -11.76 -28.23
N ASN A 442 -12.27 -12.24 -27.98
CA ASN A 442 -11.80 -12.59 -26.63
C ASN A 442 -10.50 -11.88 -26.25
N ARG A 443 -10.11 -10.86 -27.03
CA ARG A 443 -8.87 -10.11 -26.85
C ARG A 443 -8.81 -9.36 -25.52
N ASP A 444 -9.97 -8.89 -25.04
CA ASP A 444 -10.08 -8.15 -23.79
C ASP A 444 -9.56 -8.97 -22.59
N LEU A 445 -9.57 -10.31 -22.66
CA LEU A 445 -8.94 -11.14 -21.62
C LEU A 445 -7.45 -10.84 -21.44
N ARG A 446 -6.72 -10.66 -22.55
CA ARG A 446 -5.29 -10.35 -22.53
C ARG A 446 -5.04 -8.88 -22.17
N GLU A 447 -5.90 -7.98 -22.63
CA GLU A 447 -5.71 -6.53 -22.52
C GLU A 447 -6.25 -5.91 -21.23
N ALA A 448 -7.19 -6.57 -20.55
CA ALA A 448 -7.71 -6.12 -19.26
C ALA A 448 -6.63 -6.14 -18.18
N ASP A 449 -6.61 -5.13 -17.31
CA ASP A 449 -5.66 -5.02 -16.22
C ASP A 449 -6.02 -5.92 -15.03
N TYR A 450 -5.12 -6.00 -14.05
CA TYR A 450 -5.39 -6.66 -12.78
C TYR A 450 -6.47 -5.88 -12.00
N GLY A 451 -7.49 -6.57 -11.50
CA GLY A 451 -8.66 -5.96 -10.85
C GLY A 451 -9.82 -5.63 -11.80
N ALA A 452 -9.59 -5.70 -13.12
CA ALA A 452 -10.62 -5.44 -14.12
C ALA A 452 -11.76 -6.46 -14.07
N VAL A 453 -12.98 -6.01 -14.39
CA VAL A 453 -14.15 -6.89 -14.51
C VAL A 453 -14.39 -7.26 -15.97
N VAL A 454 -14.40 -8.55 -16.28
CA VAL A 454 -14.68 -9.10 -17.59
C VAL A 454 -15.96 -9.95 -17.58
N PHE A 455 -16.70 -9.91 -18.69
CA PHE A 455 -17.80 -10.83 -18.94
C PHE A 455 -17.35 -11.89 -19.95
N VAL A 456 -17.44 -13.15 -19.56
CA VAL A 456 -17.07 -14.29 -20.39
C VAL A 456 -18.35 -14.97 -20.85
N GLU A 457 -18.64 -14.91 -22.14
CA GLU A 457 -19.77 -15.61 -22.74
C GLU A 457 -19.32 -16.96 -23.30
N ASN A 458 -20.07 -18.02 -22.99
CA ASN A 458 -19.89 -19.35 -23.57
C ASN A 458 -18.50 -19.96 -23.29
N GLY A 459 -17.99 -19.84 -22.05
CA GLY A 459 -16.74 -20.48 -21.61
C GLY A 459 -16.97 -21.93 -21.17
N LEU A 460 -16.11 -22.87 -21.60
CA LEU A 460 -16.24 -24.30 -21.27
C LEU A 460 -15.56 -24.62 -19.94
N VAL A 461 -16.33 -25.08 -18.95
CA VAL A 461 -15.80 -25.40 -17.61
C VAL A 461 -15.24 -26.81 -17.58
N LEU A 462 -13.99 -26.95 -17.14
CA LEU A 462 -13.30 -28.21 -16.94
C LEU A 462 -12.70 -28.25 -15.53
N TRP A 463 -12.67 -29.44 -14.94
CA TRP A 463 -11.93 -29.70 -13.72
C TRP A 463 -10.49 -30.10 -14.06
N ASN A 464 -9.53 -29.50 -13.36
CA ASN A 464 -8.13 -29.86 -13.44
C ASN A 464 -7.72 -30.64 -12.18
N ASP A 465 -7.58 -31.96 -12.31
CA ASP A 465 -7.20 -32.83 -11.19
C ASP A 465 -5.78 -32.56 -10.67
N ASP A 466 -4.87 -32.09 -11.52
CA ASP A 466 -3.46 -31.88 -11.15
C ASP A 466 -3.32 -30.61 -10.29
N GLU A 467 -4.05 -29.56 -10.63
CA GLU A 467 -4.02 -28.28 -9.91
C GLU A 467 -5.11 -28.16 -8.82
N GLY A 468 -6.11 -29.05 -8.85
CA GLY A 468 -7.26 -28.97 -7.95
C GLY A 468 -8.10 -27.71 -8.16
N ALA A 469 -8.28 -27.29 -9.42
CA ALA A 469 -8.90 -26.01 -9.80
C ALA A 469 -9.84 -26.14 -11.01
N TYR A 470 -10.68 -25.14 -11.22
CA TYR A 470 -11.54 -25.05 -12.41
C TYR A 470 -10.86 -24.26 -13.52
N ASN A 471 -10.75 -24.88 -14.70
CA ASN A 471 -10.31 -24.24 -15.92
C ASN A 471 -11.52 -23.90 -16.78
N VAL A 472 -11.71 -22.62 -17.09
CA VAL A 472 -12.71 -22.15 -18.04
C VAL A 472 -12.01 -21.87 -19.35
N VAL A 473 -12.23 -22.75 -20.32
CA VAL A 473 -11.59 -22.68 -21.64
C VAL A 473 -12.21 -21.55 -22.45
N VAL A 474 -11.33 -20.66 -22.90
CA VAL A 474 -11.62 -19.55 -23.82
C VAL A 474 -11.07 -19.95 -25.19
N ASP A 475 -11.97 -20.22 -26.13
CA ASP A 475 -11.64 -20.64 -27.50
C ASP A 475 -12.31 -19.74 -28.55
N ASP A 476 -12.42 -20.19 -29.81
CA ASP A 476 -13.05 -19.42 -30.89
C ASP A 476 -14.58 -19.35 -30.81
N GLU A 477 -15.20 -20.04 -29.85
CA GLU A 477 -16.64 -19.93 -29.54
C GLU A 477 -16.91 -19.05 -28.31
N THR A 478 -15.86 -18.53 -27.65
CA THR A 478 -15.96 -17.70 -26.44
C THR A 478 -15.79 -16.21 -26.77
N VAL A 479 -16.66 -15.38 -26.20
CA VAL A 479 -16.53 -13.92 -26.22
C VAL A 479 -16.09 -13.45 -24.84
N VAL A 480 -15.14 -12.52 -24.78
CA VAL A 480 -14.74 -11.86 -23.54
C VAL A 480 -14.80 -10.37 -23.77
N ASP A 481 -15.66 -9.69 -22.99
CA ASP A 481 -15.84 -8.25 -23.03
C ASP A 481 -15.34 -7.62 -21.72
N LEU A 482 -14.58 -6.53 -21.82
CA LEU A 482 -14.28 -5.67 -20.67
C LEU A 482 -15.55 -4.95 -20.21
N VAL A 483 -15.92 -5.15 -18.94
CA VAL A 483 -17.11 -4.52 -18.32
C VAL A 483 -16.71 -3.27 -17.56
N ALA A 484 -15.62 -3.35 -16.80
CA ALA A 484 -15.01 -2.23 -16.10
C ALA A 484 -13.49 -2.44 -16.03
N PRO A 485 -12.68 -1.38 -16.24
CA PRO A 485 -11.22 -1.46 -16.16
C PRO A 485 -10.74 -1.83 -14.77
#